data_AF-A0AAJ2J5U5-F1
#
_entry.id   AF-A0AAJ2J5U5-F1
#
_cell.length_a   1.000
_cell.length_b   1.000
_cell.length_c   1.000
_cell.angle_alpha   90.00
_cell.angle_beta   90.00
_cell.angle_gamma   90.00
#
_symmetry.space_group_name_H-M   'P 1'
#
loop_
_entity.id
_entity.type
_entity.pdbx_description
1 polymer ?
#
loop_
_entity_poly.entity_id
_entity_poly.type
_entity_poly.pdbx_seq_one_letter_code
_entity_poly.pdbx_strand_id
1 'polypeptide(L)' 'MDIHEQQRFDLLYEQHLTNLTLQGKRPATIDAYSRAIRRIATYFD' A
#
# COMPACT_ATOMS: atom_id res chain seq x y z
N MET A 1 0.49 10.89 11.24
CA MET A 1 -0.95 10.59 11.05
C MET A 1 -1.70 10.45 12.37
N ASP A 2 -3.01 10.76 12.38
CA ASP A 2 -3.90 10.34 13.47
C ASP A 2 -4.18 8.82 13.42
N ILE A 3 -4.56 8.21 14.55
CA ILE A 3 -4.81 6.77 14.67
C ILE A 3 -5.88 6.30 13.67
N HIS A 4 -6.91 7.11 13.45
CA HIS A 4 -7.98 6.78 12.50
C HIS A 4 -7.48 6.78 11.04
N GLU A 5 -6.56 7.69 10.71
CA GLU A 5 -5.96 7.77 9.38
C GLU A 5 -5.00 6.61 9.13
N GLN A 6 -4.20 6.24 10.14
CA GLN A 6 -3.30 5.08 10.07
C GLN A 6 -4.07 3.78 9.81
N GLN A 7 -5.13 3.52 10.58
CA GLN A 7 -5.97 2.33 10.42
C GLN A 7 -6.60 2.26 9.03
N ARG A 8 -7.07 3.41 8.52
CA ARG A 8 -7.63 3.50 7.17
C ARG A 8 -6.55 3.25 6.12
N PHE A 9 -5.35 3.80 6.29
CA PHE A 9 -4.23 3.57 5.40
C PHE A 9 -3.86 2.08 5.35
N ASP A 10 -3.69 1.44 6.50
CA ASP A 10 -3.32 0.03 6.59
C ASP A 10 -4.33 -0.87 5.87
N LEU A 11 -5.64 -0.65 6.10
CA LEU A 11 -6.71 -1.37 5.41
C LEU A 11 -6.62 -1.22 3.88
N LEU A 12 -6.48 0.01 3.40
CA LEU A 12 -6.40 0.30 1.96
C LEU A 12 -5.11 -0.26 1.34
N TYR A 13 -4.01 -0.25 2.09
CA TYR A 13 -2.73 -0.79 1.66
C TYR A 13 -2.79 -2.31 1.50
N GLU A 14 -3.42 -3.04 2.44
CA GLU A 14 -3.64 -4.48 2.30
C GLU A 14 -4.56 -4.83 1.12
N GLN A 15 -5.64 -4.05 0.93
CA GLN A 15 -6.53 -4.21 -0.24
C GLN A 15 -5.77 -4.00 -1.55
N HIS A 16 -4.87 -3.00 -1.61
CA HIS A 16 -4.04 -2.75 -2.77
C HIS A 16 -3.13 -3.94 -3.11
N LEU A 17 -2.43 -4.50 -2.12
CA LEU A 17 -1.59 -5.69 -2.29
C LEU A 17 -2.38 -6.90 -2.77
N THR A 18 -3.55 -7.12 -2.16
CA THR A 18 -4.46 -8.22 -2.52
C THR A 18 -4.91 -8.08 -3.98
N ASN A 19 -5.33 -6.88 -4.37
CA ASN A 19 -5.79 -6.62 -5.75
C ASN A 19 -4.67 -6.82 -6.77
N LEU A 20 -3.45 -6.36 -6.49
CA LEU A 20 -2.32 -6.58 -7.41
C LEU A 20 -1.96 -8.06 -7.54
N THR A 21 -2.08 -8.82 -6.45
CA THR A 21 -1.86 -10.26 -6.46
C THR A 21 -2.93 -10.98 -7.27
N LEU A 22 -4.21 -10.64 -7.07
CA LEU A 22 -5.33 -11.21 -7.84
C LEU A 22 -5.27 -10.86 -9.34
N GLN A 23 -4.69 -9.71 -9.69
CA GLN A 23 -4.41 -9.33 -11.08
C GLN A 23 -3.25 -10.14 -11.71
N GLY A 24 -2.59 -11.04 -10.97
CA GLY A 24 -1.47 -11.83 -11.46
C GLY A 24 -0.21 -11.00 -11.73
N LYS A 25 -0.05 -9.84 -11.07
CA LYS A 25 1.16 -9.03 -11.22
C LYS A 25 2.37 -9.78 -10.67
N ARG A 26 3.53 -9.61 -11.33
CA ARG A 26 4.79 -10.20 -10.86
C ARG A 26 5.18 -9.61 -9.50
N PRO A 27 5.84 -10.36 -8.60
CA PRO A 27 6.26 -9.86 -7.30
C PRO A 27 7.08 -8.56 -7.37
N ALA A 28 8.00 -8.45 -8.35
CA ALA A 28 8.78 -7.22 -8.55
C ALA A 28 7.94 -6.00 -8.94
N THR A 29 6.83 -6.22 -9.66
CA THR A 29 5.88 -5.17 -10.01
C THR A 29 5.09 -4.73 -8.77
N ILE A 30 4.61 -5.68 -7.96
CA ILE A 30 3.91 -5.40 -6.72
C ILE A 30 4.81 -4.58 -5.79
N ASP A 31 6.05 -5.01 -5.58
CA ASP A 31 7.02 -4.31 -4.74
C ASP A 31 7.29 -2.88 -5.21
N ALA A 32 7.40 -2.66 -6.53
CA ALA A 32 7.60 -1.32 -7.08
C ALA A 32 6.42 -0.38 -6.80
N TYR A 33 5.18 -0.84 -6.98
CA TYR A 33 3.98 -0.05 -6.65
C TYR A 33 3.88 0.22 -5.14
N SER A 34 4.08 -0.82 -4.33
CA SER A 34 4.07 -0.73 -2.87
C SER A 34 5.07 0.29 -2.33
N ARG A 35 6.27 0.34 -2.92
CA ARG A 35 7.34 1.25 -2.50
C ARG A 35 6.97 2.71 -2.68
N ALA A 36 6.31 3.06 -3.79
CA ALA A 36 5.86 4.43 -4.04
C ALA A 36 4.80 4.85 -3.01
N ILE A 37 3.83 3.97 -2.72
CA ILE A 37 2.76 4.23 -1.76
C ILE A 37 3.33 4.41 -0.35
N ARG A 38 4.23 3.52 0.09
CA ARG A 38 4.89 3.65 1.41
C ARG A 38 5.67 4.95 1.53
N ARG A 39 6.42 5.34 0.49
CA ARG A 39 7.18 6.59 0.49
C ARG A 39 6.27 7.82 0.63
N ILE A 40 5.11 7.81 -0.03
CA ILE A 40 4.12 8.88 0.10
C ILE A 40 3.54 8.86 1.52
N ALA A 41 3.17 7.70 2.06
CA ALA A 41 2.64 7.58 3.42
C ALA A 41 3.60 8.15 4.47
N THR A 42 4.90 7.83 4.36
CA THR A 42 5.94 8.36 5.26
C THR A 42 6.06 9.89 5.24
N TYR A 43 5.61 10.58 4.19
CA TYR A 43 5.59 12.05 4.18
C TYR A 43 4.45 12.62 5.05
N PHE A 44 3.39 11.86 5.27
CA PHE A 44 2.20 12.26 6.04
C PHE A 44 2.14 11.64 7.45
N ASP A 45 3.11 10.78 7.78
CA ASP A 45 3.34 10.29 9.14
C ASP A 45 3.79 11.42 10.08
#